data_AF-A0A348W916-F1
#
_entry.id   AF-A0A348W916-F1
#
_cell.length_a   1.000
_cell.length_b   1.000
_cell.length_c   1.000
_cell.angle_alpha   90.00
_cell.angle_beta   90.00
_cell.angle_gamma   90.00
#
_symmetry.space_group_name_H-M   'P 1'
#
loop_
_entity.id
_entity.type
_entity.pdbx_description
1 polymer ?
#
loop_
_entity_poly.entity_id
_entity_poly.type
_entity_poly.pdbx_seq_one_letter_code
_entity_poly.pdbx_strand_id
1 'polypeptide(L)' 'MPDIITLKALCEELKIDPREAREKLRAAIGDAKANPELAKARKPRTPWQWVKGSKACGEARKVLGKDASQG' A
#
# COMPACT_ATOMS: atom_id res chain seq x y z
N MET A 1 19.00 -8.77 -5.54
CA MET A 1 18.07 -7.90 -6.31
C MET A 1 16.96 -7.49 -5.36
N PRO A 2 16.68 -6.19 -5.14
CA PRO A 2 15.61 -5.79 -4.23
C PRO A 2 14.28 -6.27 -4.80
N ASP A 3 13.55 -7.09 -4.04
CA ASP A 3 12.25 -7.63 -4.44
C ASP A 3 11.21 -6.52 -4.30
N ILE A 4 11.16 -5.62 -5.29
CA ILE A 4 10.22 -4.49 -5.31
C ILE A 4 8.83 -5.02 -5.70
N ILE A 5 7.84 -4.78 -4.85
CA ILE A 5 6.44 -5.02 -5.16
C ILE A 5 5.77 -3.72 -5.57
N THR A 6 5.06 -3.76 -6.69
CA THR A 6 4.27 -2.63 -7.17
C THR A 6 2.83 -2.75 -6.68
N LEU A 7 2.11 -1.62 -6.68
CA LEU A 7 0.67 -1.66 -6.38
C LEU A 7 -0.08 -2.61 -7.30
N LYS A 8 0.27 -2.69 -8.58
CA LYS A 8 -0.38 -3.61 -9.51
C LYS A 8 -0.24 -5.06 -9.04
N ALA A 9 0.96 -5.46 -8.61
CA ALA A 9 1.19 -6.80 -8.08
C ALA A 9 0.43 -7.05 -6.77
N LEU A 10 0.35 -6.05 -5.87
CA LEU A 10 -0.48 -6.15 -4.66
C LEU A 10 -1.97 -6.25 -4.98
N CYS A 11 -2.45 -5.49 -5.97
CA CYS A 11 -3.83 -5.53 -6.43
C CYS A 11 -4.20 -6.91 -6.97
N GLU A 12 -3.33 -7.52 -7.77
CA GLU A 12 -3.54 -8.88 -8.31
C GLU A 12 -3.50 -9.94 -7.20
N GLU A 13 -2.55 -9.83 -6.25
CA GLU A 13 -2.39 -10.78 -5.14
C GLU A 13 -3.58 -10.72 -4.17
N LEU A 14 -4.04 -9.51 -3.84
CA LEU A 14 -5.16 -9.28 -2.93
C LEU A 14 -6.52 -9.28 -3.65
N LYS A 15 -6.54 -9.45 -4.97
CA LYS A 15 -7.74 -9.33 -5.83
C LYS A 15 -8.55 -8.06 -5.55
N ILE A 16 -7.86 -6.95 -5.33
CA ILE A 16 -8.45 -5.63 -5.07
C ILE A 16 -8.35 -4.74 -6.29
N ASP A 17 -9.42 -3.98 -6.55
CA ASP A 17 -9.44 -3.04 -7.65
C ASP A 17 -8.35 -1.98 -7.53
N PRO A 18 -7.62 -1.67 -8.62
CA PRO A 18 -6.56 -0.67 -8.61
C PRO A 18 -7.06 0.74 -8.28
N ARG A 19 -8.35 1.03 -8.49
CA ARG A 19 -8.97 2.28 -8.02
C ARG A 19 -9.09 2.28 -6.51
N GLU A 20 -9.76 1.28 -5.96
CA GLU A 20 -10.01 1.19 -4.52
C GLU A 20 -8.70 1.14 -3.74
N ALA A 21 -7.74 0.35 -4.21
CA ALA A 21 -6.42 0.27 -3.62
C ALA A 21 -5.71 1.64 -3.58
N ARG A 22 -5.84 2.46 -4.64
CA ARG A 22 -5.27 3.82 -4.66
C ARG A 22 -5.98 4.75 -3.67
N GLU A 23 -7.29 4.62 -3.50
CA GLU A 23 -8.06 5.43 -2.55
C GLU A 23 -7.73 5.07 -1.11
N LYS A 24 -7.77 3.77 -0.76
CA LYS A 24 -7.38 3.25 0.56
C LYS A 24 -5.97 3.68 0.92
N LEU A 25 -5.01 3.55 -0.01
CA LEU A 25 -3.64 3.98 0.22
C LEU A 25 -3.50 5.51 0.32
N ARG A 26 -4.27 6.30 -0.43
CA ARG A 26 -4.28 7.76 -0.27
C ARG A 26 -4.77 8.17 1.10
N ALA A 27 -5.87 7.58 1.58
CA ALA A 27 -6.39 7.82 2.91
C ALA A 27 -5.34 7.45 3.98
N ALA A 28 -4.68 6.30 3.81
CA ALA A 28 -3.62 5.86 4.73
C ALA A 28 -2.38 6.75 4.75
N ILE A 29 -2.00 7.37 3.62
CA ILE A 29 -0.95 8.40 3.61
C ILE A 29 -1.41 9.67 4.33
N GLY A 30 -2.67 10.07 4.11
CA GLY A 30 -3.26 11.21 4.81
C GLY A 30 -3.24 10.99 6.32
N ASP A 31 -3.42 9.75 6.75
CA ASP A 31 -3.27 9.32 8.14
C ASP A 31 -1.82 8.94 8.48
N ALA A 32 -0.94 9.94 8.44
CA ALA A 32 0.47 9.79 8.79
C ALA A 32 0.70 9.40 10.27
N LYS A 33 -0.34 9.47 11.12
CA LYS A 33 -0.34 8.93 12.48
C LYS A 33 -0.43 7.41 12.50
N ALA A 34 -1.32 6.83 11.69
CA ALA A 34 -1.45 5.39 11.57
C ALA A 34 -0.33 4.77 10.72
N ASN A 35 0.09 5.42 9.64
CA ASN A 35 1.06 4.85 8.68
C ASN A 35 2.21 5.83 8.34
N PRO A 36 3.08 6.18 9.30
CA PRO A 36 4.13 7.18 9.08
C PRO A 36 5.15 6.77 8.02
N GLU A 37 5.49 5.48 7.93
CA GLU A 37 6.45 4.95 6.95
C GLU A 37 5.87 4.94 5.53
N LEU A 38 4.57 4.62 5.40
CA LEU A 38 3.86 4.67 4.12
C LEU A 38 3.76 6.10 3.60
N ALA A 39 3.44 7.04 4.49
CA ALA A 39 3.34 8.46 4.17
C ALA A 39 4.70 9.04 3.75
N LYS A 40 5.78 8.70 4.47
CA LYS A 40 7.15 9.12 4.13
C LYS A 40 7.67 8.52 2.83
N ALA A 41 7.33 7.25 2.55
CA ALA A 41 7.73 6.59 1.30
C ALA A 41 6.99 7.15 0.07
N ARG A 42 5.87 7.88 0.28
CA ARG A 42 5.07 8.41 -0.82
C ARG A 42 5.72 9.63 -1.46
N LYS A 43 6.05 9.51 -2.74
CA LYS A 43 6.43 10.65 -3.59
C LYS A 43 5.29 11.05 -4.54
N PRO A 44 5.03 12.36 -4.72
CA PRO A 44 4.07 12.82 -5.72
C PRO A 44 4.52 12.38 -7.13
N ARG A 45 3.54 12.06 -7.98
CA ARG A 45 3.73 11.61 -9.39
C ARG A 45 4.55 10.31 -9.57
N THR A 46 4.90 9.62 -8.48
CA THR A 46 5.64 8.36 -8.55
C THR A 46 4.67 7.18 -8.48
N PRO A 47 4.87 6.11 -9.26
CA PRO A 47 4.09 4.88 -9.11
C PRO A 47 4.25 4.33 -7.70
N TRP A 48 3.21 3.63 -7.25
CA TRP A 48 3.22 2.96 -5.96
C TRP A 48 4.07 1.70 -6.03
N GLN A 49 5.17 1.71 -5.28
CA GLN A 49 6.16 0.65 -5.25
C GLN A 49 6.85 0.63 -3.89
N TRP A 50 7.06 -0.56 -3.37
CA TRP A 50 7.67 -0.78 -2.06
C TRP A 50 8.65 -1.93 -2.14
N VAL A 51 9.68 -1.91 -1.31
CA VAL A 51 10.58 -3.05 -1.17
C VAL A 51 9.88 -4.09 -0.30
N LYS A 52 9.74 -5.33 -0.78
CA LYS A 52 9.21 -6.44 0.04
C LYS A 52 10.08 -6.62 1.28
N GLY A 53 9.42 -6.82 2.42
CA GLY A 53 10.07 -6.86 3.73
C GLY A 53 10.33 -5.50 4.35
N SER A 54 10.08 -4.39 3.64
CA SER A 54 10.13 -3.04 4.23
C SER A 54 8.86 -2.71 5.01
N LYS A 55 8.98 -1.86 6.04
CA LYS A 55 7.85 -1.41 6.86
C LYS A 55 6.73 -0.79 6.02
N ALA A 56 7.08 0.06 5.06
CA ALA A 56 6.08 0.67 4.16
C ALA A 56 5.31 -0.37 3.32
N CYS A 57 5.93 -1.48 2.93
CA CYS A 57 5.25 -2.58 2.25
C CYS A 57 4.28 -3.32 3.19
N GLY A 58 4.69 -3.54 4.45
CA GLY A 58 3.83 -4.14 5.47
C GLY A 58 2.58 -3.31 5.73
N GLU A 59 2.75 -1.99 5.89
CA GLU A 59 1.64 -1.06 6.06
C GLU A 59 0.74 -1.02 4.83
N ALA A 60 1.31 -0.98 3.61
CA ALA A 60 0.52 -1.01 2.37
C ALA A 60 -0.34 -2.27 2.26
N ARG A 61 0.24 -3.45 2.52
CA ARG A 61 -0.50 -4.72 2.54
C ARG A 61 -1.59 -4.72 3.61
N LYS A 62 -1.31 -4.17 4.78
CA LYS A 62 -2.28 -4.08 5.87
C LYS A 62 -3.45 -3.17 5.49
N VAL A 63 -3.18 -2.01 4.90
CA VAL A 63 -4.20 -1.07 4.41
C VAL A 63 -5.07 -1.70 3.33
N LEU A 64 -4.47 -2.41 2.38
CA LEU A 64 -5.18 -3.05 1.27
C LEU A 64 -5.90 -4.34 1.68
N GLY A 65 -5.31 -5.13 2.57
CA GLY A 65 -5.82 -6.41 3.05
C GLY A 65 -6.81 -6.30 4.22
N LYS A 66 -6.96 -5.13 4.83
CA LYS A 66 -7.91 -4.89 5.95
C LYS A 66 -9.39 -4.99 5.55
N ASP A 67 -9.69 -5.26 4.28
CA ASP A 67 -11.05 -5.39 3.76
C ASP A 67 -11.49 -6.84 3.46
N ALA A 68 -10.64 -7.84 3.72
CA ALA A 68 -11.02 -9.25 3.58
C ALA A 68 -11.53 -9.88 4.91
N SER A 69 -11.69 -9.09 5.96
CA SER A 69 -12.22 -9.57 7.26
C SER A 69 -12.84 -8.41 8.06
N GLN A 70 -13.95 -7.87 7.59
CA GLN A 70 -15.06 -7.55 8.49
C GLN A 70 -16.20 -8.47 8.10
N GLY A 71 -16.61 -9.31 9.05
CA GLY A 71 -17.61 -10.36 8.87
C GLY A 71 -19.03 -9.85 8.69
#